data_AF-A0A433D533-F1
#
_entry.id   AF-A0A433D533-F1
#
_cell.length_a   1.000
_cell.length_b   1.000
_cell.length_c   1.000
_cell.angle_alpha   90.00
_cell.angle_beta   90.00
_cell.angle_gamma   90.00
#
_symmetry.space_group_name_H-M   'P 1'
#
loop_
_entity.id
_entity.type
_entity.pdbx_description
1 polymer ?
#
loop_
_entity_poly.entity_id
_entity_poly.type
_entity_poly.pdbx_seq_one_letter_code
_entity_poly.pdbx_strand_id
1 'polypeptide(L)'
;MQPQQQQQPQKRANNRKSLSTADGEKNPQVMEIEVHSGKIRDVMKWSLEDLARILMYYKERIDVEEAYQKGLDKVTKQVDPQPQERNFTEFDVLTTTARDAWTQLQMSTAKLAEQRKETIALLRHSYDTLTAMKERHEKIRKQVKKSMQESNDAYIEQRWQVVPKLRRTYELKCRELEAAKDAYDKAHPAVKDAHDKTHPAAAAPSPFPQPHPSTSGESQSSHSSHSSSHHAQHSSVDEKNLPPLPSSTMPNPASPMVPSAQFEVLSPDGTKEKRIDRFINKVATSFGTVDPVKQNVKNAKTKKEIADADAEYRKAIQQLEILRIKQMMTMERAGQTLDTVLTEKATQTKAALEAYVTTEKKSALATKDIMENMATYVDCIKPDIDVEQWRVEFKKEAFQKPNPVNYVNFYAGESKDDLRRHAVRLFADPSAHGPTYCRTVHCRRAGPRRS
;
A
#
# COMPACT_ATOMS: atom_id res chain seq x y z
N MET A 1 -21.93 31.04 -12.62
CA MET A 1 -20.86 30.22 -12.01
C MET A 1 -19.93 29.78 -13.13
N GLN A 2 -18.72 30.35 -13.20
CA GLN A 2 -17.72 30.06 -14.23
C GLN A 2 -16.79 28.92 -13.76
N PRO A 3 -16.32 28.04 -14.66
CA PRO A 3 -15.41 26.97 -14.31
C PRO A 3 -13.97 27.49 -14.22
N GLN A 4 -13.32 27.20 -13.10
CA GLN A 4 -11.93 27.54 -12.81
C GLN A 4 -11.00 26.58 -13.56
N GLN A 5 -10.34 27.07 -14.61
CA GLN A 5 -9.34 26.30 -15.37
C GLN A 5 -8.08 26.07 -14.53
N GLN A 6 -7.80 24.80 -14.27
CA GLN A 6 -6.63 24.32 -13.55
C GLN A 6 -5.43 24.25 -14.53
N GLN A 7 -4.47 25.17 -14.40
CA GLN A 7 -3.24 25.16 -15.19
C GLN A 7 -2.32 24.00 -14.74
N GLN A 8 -2.01 23.10 -15.67
CA GLN A 8 -1.02 22.02 -15.48
C GLN A 8 0.42 22.52 -15.72
N PRO A 9 1.42 22.07 -14.94
CA PRO A 9 2.82 22.36 -15.20
C PRO A 9 3.42 21.39 -16.23
N GLN A 10 3.18 21.63 -17.52
CA GLN A 10 3.93 21.01 -18.63
C GLN A 10 5.09 21.94 -19.03
N LYS A 11 6.30 21.77 -18.46
CA LYS A 11 7.52 22.38 -19.06
C LYS A 11 8.90 21.85 -18.61
N ARG A 12 9.02 20.72 -17.90
CA ARG A 12 10.34 20.19 -17.46
C ARG A 12 10.87 18.94 -18.20
N ALA A 13 10.13 18.36 -19.13
CA ALA A 13 10.53 17.09 -19.76
C ALA A 13 11.56 17.21 -20.92
N ASN A 14 11.73 18.40 -21.53
CA ASN A 14 12.50 18.51 -22.78
C ASN A 14 14.01 18.74 -22.64
N ASN A 15 14.55 18.90 -21.42
CA ASN A 15 15.99 19.20 -21.23
C ASN A 15 16.87 17.99 -20.86
N ARG A 16 16.32 16.77 -20.85
CA ARG A 16 17.10 15.56 -20.52
C ARG A 16 17.94 14.99 -21.68
N LYS A 17 17.75 15.46 -22.92
CA LYS A 17 18.45 14.92 -24.11
C LYS A 17 19.85 15.48 -24.36
N SER A 18 20.29 16.53 -23.65
CA SER A 18 21.56 17.23 -23.96
C SER A 18 22.72 16.98 -22.98
N LEU A 19 22.63 15.98 -22.10
CA LEU A 19 23.69 15.57 -21.18
C LEU A 19 24.45 14.31 -21.65
N SER A 20 24.41 14.04 -22.96
CA SER A 20 25.31 13.08 -23.60
C SER A 20 26.64 13.80 -23.85
N THR A 21 27.66 13.45 -23.08
CA THR A 21 29.05 13.61 -23.54
C THR A 21 29.22 12.91 -24.88
N ALA A 22 30.10 13.42 -25.74
CA ALA A 22 30.36 12.88 -27.09
C ALA A 22 30.83 11.41 -27.05
N ASP A 23 31.30 10.95 -25.90
CA ASP A 23 31.45 9.55 -25.55
C ASP A 23 30.32 9.19 -24.57
N GLY A 24 29.38 8.35 -25.01
CA GLY A 24 28.10 8.05 -24.33
C GLY A 24 28.18 7.29 -23.00
N GLU A 25 29.34 7.27 -22.33
CA GLU A 25 29.48 6.64 -21.01
C GLU A 25 28.95 7.55 -19.90
N LYS A 26 27.79 7.19 -19.37
CA LYS A 26 27.27 7.79 -18.14
C LYS A 26 28.25 7.52 -17.00
N ASN A 27 28.62 8.56 -16.25
CA ASN A 27 29.52 8.45 -15.12
C ASN A 27 29.02 7.37 -14.12
N PRO A 28 29.88 6.43 -13.68
CA PRO A 28 29.49 5.29 -12.85
C PRO A 28 28.76 5.69 -11.56
N GLN A 29 29.11 6.85 -10.97
CA GLN A 29 28.49 7.32 -9.73
C GLN A 29 27.02 7.74 -9.91
N VAL A 30 26.66 8.29 -11.08
CA VAL A 30 25.26 8.66 -11.37
C VAL A 30 24.42 7.41 -11.59
N MET A 31 24.99 6.40 -12.27
CA MET A 31 24.33 5.12 -12.46
C MET A 31 24.05 4.43 -11.13
N GLU A 32 24.98 4.48 -10.19
CA GLU A 32 24.80 3.88 -8.86
C GLU A 32 23.61 4.50 -8.08
N ILE A 33 23.48 5.83 -8.11
CA ILE A 33 22.35 6.56 -7.49
C ILE A 33 21.01 6.18 -8.13
N GLU A 34 20.96 6.14 -9.46
CA GLU A 34 19.77 5.76 -10.21
C GLU A 34 19.38 4.30 -9.93
N VAL A 35 20.36 3.39 -9.85
CA VAL A 35 20.17 1.98 -9.52
C VAL A 35 19.63 1.81 -8.11
N HIS A 36 20.22 2.47 -7.10
CA HIS A 36 19.77 2.32 -5.72
C HIS A 36 18.36 2.88 -5.51
N SER A 37 18.07 4.07 -6.05
CA SER A 37 16.71 4.63 -6.03
C SER A 37 15.71 3.80 -6.84
N GLY A 38 16.16 3.13 -7.90
CA GLY A 38 15.39 2.15 -8.65
C GLY A 38 14.94 0.99 -7.79
N LYS A 39 15.89 0.34 -7.09
CA LYS A 39 15.60 -0.78 -6.18
C LYS A 39 14.54 -0.44 -5.15
N ILE A 40 14.65 0.72 -4.47
CA ILE A 40 13.64 1.16 -3.49
C ILE A 40 12.25 1.29 -4.13
N ARG A 41 12.16 1.93 -5.31
CA ARG A 41 10.88 2.10 -6.02
C ARG A 41 10.26 0.77 -6.44
N ASP A 42 11.09 -0.18 -6.84
CA ASP A 42 10.66 -1.50 -7.31
C ASP A 42 10.19 -2.37 -6.14
N VAL A 43 10.89 -2.37 -5.02
CA VAL A 43 10.44 -3.09 -3.80
C VAL A 43 9.13 -2.49 -3.27
N MET A 44 8.98 -1.17 -3.23
CA MET A 44 7.69 -0.55 -2.85
C MET A 44 6.56 -0.92 -3.83
N LYS A 45 6.86 -1.01 -5.14
CA LYS A 45 5.89 -1.45 -6.16
C LYS A 45 5.44 -2.89 -5.91
N TRP A 46 6.41 -3.78 -5.78
CA TRP A 46 6.19 -5.19 -5.54
C TRP A 46 5.39 -5.40 -4.25
N SER A 47 5.71 -4.67 -3.19
CA SER A 47 4.99 -4.76 -1.92
C SER A 47 3.49 -4.47 -2.06
N LEU A 48 3.14 -3.45 -2.85
CA LEU A 48 1.76 -3.06 -3.14
C LEU A 48 1.03 -4.04 -4.06
N GLU A 49 1.73 -4.58 -5.06
CA GLU A 49 1.20 -5.62 -5.96
C GLU A 49 0.90 -6.89 -5.18
N ASP A 50 1.79 -7.28 -4.28
CA ASP A 50 1.61 -8.42 -3.41
C ASP A 50 0.43 -8.23 -2.45
N LEU A 51 0.29 -7.04 -1.85
CA LEU A 51 -0.90 -6.70 -1.04
C LEU A 51 -2.19 -6.71 -1.87
N ALA A 52 -2.15 -6.31 -3.13
CA ALA A 52 -3.30 -6.38 -4.03
C ALA A 52 -3.75 -7.82 -4.32
N ARG A 53 -2.81 -8.78 -4.41
CA ARG A 53 -3.13 -10.21 -4.56
C ARG A 53 -3.86 -10.75 -3.33
N ILE A 54 -3.40 -10.37 -2.13
CA ILE A 54 -4.06 -10.74 -0.87
C ILE A 54 -5.49 -10.18 -0.84
N LEU A 55 -5.67 -8.90 -1.16
CA LEU A 55 -7.00 -8.27 -1.22
C LEU A 55 -7.95 -8.95 -2.21
N MET A 56 -7.43 -9.36 -3.37
CA MET A 56 -8.21 -10.11 -4.37
C MET A 56 -8.73 -11.44 -3.79
N TYR A 57 -7.88 -12.18 -3.09
CA TYR A 57 -8.29 -13.40 -2.39
C TYR A 57 -9.38 -13.14 -1.35
N TYR A 58 -9.21 -12.12 -0.48
CA TYR A 58 -10.23 -11.79 0.52
C TYR A 58 -11.57 -11.44 -0.13
N LYS A 59 -11.56 -10.69 -1.24
CA LYS A 59 -12.78 -10.34 -1.97
C LYS A 59 -13.49 -11.58 -2.51
N GLU A 60 -12.77 -12.44 -3.23
CA GLU A 60 -13.33 -13.69 -3.76
C GLU A 60 -13.86 -14.59 -2.63
N ARG A 61 -13.12 -14.66 -1.50
CA ARG A 61 -13.55 -15.43 -0.34
C ARG A 61 -14.83 -14.89 0.28
N ILE A 62 -14.99 -13.57 0.38
CA ILE A 62 -16.23 -12.91 0.85
C ILE A 62 -17.39 -13.29 -0.08
N ASP A 63 -17.21 -13.18 -1.39
CA ASP A 63 -18.27 -13.49 -2.37
C ASP A 63 -18.75 -14.95 -2.25
N VAL A 64 -17.81 -15.89 -2.07
CA VAL A 64 -18.12 -17.31 -1.85
C VAL A 64 -18.88 -17.54 -0.55
N GLU A 65 -18.43 -16.95 0.55
CA GLU A 65 -19.10 -17.10 1.86
C GLU A 65 -20.49 -16.47 1.86
N GLU A 66 -20.68 -15.33 1.20
CA GLU A 66 -22.00 -14.72 1.02
C GLU A 66 -22.94 -15.60 0.20
N ALA A 67 -22.47 -16.21 -0.88
CA ALA A 67 -23.26 -17.14 -1.67
C ALA A 67 -23.67 -18.36 -0.85
N TYR A 68 -22.74 -18.90 -0.04
CA TYR A 68 -23.01 -20.03 0.84
C TYR A 68 -24.04 -19.68 1.92
N GLN A 69 -23.87 -18.54 2.60
CA GLN A 69 -24.79 -18.04 3.62
C GLN A 69 -26.19 -17.82 3.05
N LYS A 70 -26.32 -17.21 1.86
CA LYS A 70 -27.60 -17.05 1.16
C LYS A 70 -28.23 -18.39 0.79
N GLY A 71 -27.43 -19.38 0.42
CA GLY A 71 -27.88 -20.74 0.16
C GLY A 71 -28.53 -21.37 1.39
N LEU A 72 -27.87 -21.25 2.55
CA LEU A 72 -28.41 -21.74 3.83
C LEU A 72 -29.70 -21.01 4.22
N ASP A 73 -29.73 -19.68 4.10
CA ASP A 73 -30.95 -18.87 4.37
C ASP A 73 -32.13 -19.25 3.46
N LYS A 74 -31.84 -19.59 2.20
CA LYS A 74 -32.89 -20.03 1.27
C LYS A 74 -33.47 -21.37 1.70
N VAL A 75 -32.62 -22.32 2.10
CA VAL A 75 -33.07 -23.64 2.58
C VAL A 75 -33.87 -23.51 3.87
N THR A 76 -33.50 -22.62 4.80
CA THR A 76 -34.26 -22.45 6.05
C THR A 76 -35.63 -21.81 5.81
N LYS A 77 -35.73 -20.82 4.92
CA LYS A 77 -37.00 -20.12 4.61
C LYS A 77 -37.98 -20.95 3.77
N GLN A 78 -37.50 -21.79 2.86
CA GLN A 78 -38.36 -22.60 2.01
C GLN A 78 -39.10 -23.71 2.76
N VAL A 79 -38.66 -24.01 3.99
CA VAL A 79 -39.13 -25.15 4.75
C VAL A 79 -39.93 -24.70 5.97
N ASP A 80 -40.20 -23.41 6.15
CA ASP A 80 -41.18 -22.95 7.15
C ASP A 80 -42.58 -23.31 6.64
N PRO A 81 -43.21 -24.39 7.12
CA PRO A 81 -44.55 -24.78 6.73
C PRO A 81 -45.44 -24.26 7.85
N GLN A 82 -45.47 -22.94 8.08
CA GLN A 82 -46.69 -22.37 8.62
C GLN A 82 -47.76 -22.75 7.59
N PRO A 83 -48.71 -23.63 7.93
CA PRO A 83 -49.70 -24.06 6.97
C PRO A 83 -50.50 -22.81 6.61
N GLN A 84 -50.26 -22.27 5.43
CA GLN A 84 -51.09 -21.21 4.86
C GLN A 84 -52.52 -21.75 4.77
N GLU A 85 -53.35 -21.35 5.74
CA GLU A 85 -54.80 -21.21 5.64
C GLU A 85 -55.57 -22.36 4.96
N ARG A 86 -55.16 -23.61 5.17
CA ARG A 86 -55.96 -24.77 4.74
C ARG A 86 -56.53 -25.48 5.94
N ASN A 87 -57.62 -24.97 6.54
CA ASN A 87 -58.56 -25.71 7.39
C ASN A 87 -58.00 -27.00 8.02
N PHE A 88 -56.95 -26.89 8.84
CA PHE A 88 -56.30 -28.07 9.40
C PHE A 88 -57.10 -28.51 10.62
N THR A 89 -57.45 -29.78 10.62
CA THR A 89 -58.03 -30.48 11.76
C THR A 89 -57.03 -30.50 12.93
N GLU A 90 -57.52 -30.79 14.13
CA GLU A 90 -56.83 -30.81 15.43
C GLU A 90 -55.48 -31.59 15.45
N PHE A 91 -55.22 -32.37 14.40
CA PHE A 91 -54.02 -33.18 14.16
C PHE A 91 -52.70 -32.43 13.91
N ASP A 92 -52.73 -31.14 13.56
CA ASP A 92 -51.48 -30.41 13.25
C ASP A 92 -50.64 -30.05 14.50
N VAL A 93 -51.21 -30.27 15.69
CA VAL A 93 -50.58 -30.02 17.00
C VAL A 93 -49.77 -31.23 17.50
N LEU A 94 -49.87 -32.39 16.85
CA LEU A 94 -49.11 -33.57 17.26
C LEU A 94 -47.62 -33.41 16.96
N THR A 95 -46.83 -33.19 18.01
CA THR A 95 -45.38 -33.21 17.98
C THR A 95 -44.89 -34.66 18.06
N THR A 96 -44.63 -35.26 16.89
CA THR A 96 -43.94 -36.56 16.81
C THR A 96 -42.45 -36.37 17.02
N THR A 97 -41.77 -37.42 17.50
CA THR A 97 -40.31 -37.41 17.65
C THR A 97 -39.60 -37.14 16.32
N ALA A 98 -40.17 -37.61 15.20
CA ALA A 98 -39.69 -37.28 13.86
C ALA A 98 -39.85 -35.79 13.49
N ARG A 99 -40.99 -35.16 13.86
CA ARG A 99 -41.23 -33.72 13.63
C ARG A 99 -40.28 -32.85 14.45
N ASP A 100 -39.99 -33.25 15.69
CA ASP A 100 -39.04 -32.55 16.55
C ASP A 100 -37.61 -32.64 16.00
N ALA A 101 -37.18 -33.83 15.58
CA ALA A 101 -35.87 -34.00 14.95
C ALA A 101 -35.72 -33.19 13.65
N TRP A 102 -36.78 -33.13 12.84
CA TRP A 102 -36.83 -32.28 11.65
C TRP A 102 -36.73 -30.79 11.99
N THR A 103 -37.53 -30.31 12.94
CA THR A 103 -37.52 -28.92 13.40
C THR A 103 -36.13 -28.53 13.90
N GLN A 104 -35.49 -29.42 14.67
CA GLN A 104 -34.13 -29.19 15.15
C GLN A 104 -33.12 -29.13 14.00
N LEU A 105 -33.26 -29.95 12.95
CA LEU A 105 -32.40 -29.88 11.76
C LEU A 105 -32.54 -28.52 11.06
N GLN A 106 -33.75 -27.99 10.94
CA GLN A 106 -33.98 -26.64 10.38
C GLN A 106 -33.31 -25.55 11.24
N MET A 107 -33.51 -25.59 12.56
CA MET A 107 -32.88 -24.65 13.49
C MET A 107 -31.36 -24.72 13.45
N SER A 108 -30.79 -25.92 13.36
CA SER A 108 -29.35 -26.14 13.21
C SER A 108 -28.80 -25.54 11.91
N THR A 109 -29.55 -25.66 10.81
CA THR A 109 -29.18 -25.03 9.52
C THR A 109 -29.21 -23.49 9.62
N ALA A 110 -30.19 -22.93 10.32
CA ALA A 110 -30.26 -21.49 10.59
C ALA A 110 -29.09 -21.00 11.46
N LYS A 111 -28.68 -21.78 12.48
CA LYS A 111 -27.49 -21.48 13.29
C LYS A 111 -26.20 -21.49 12.44
N LEU A 112 -26.06 -22.44 11.51
CA LEU A 112 -24.93 -22.46 10.56
C LEU A 112 -24.91 -21.18 9.70
N ALA A 113 -26.07 -20.74 9.20
CA ALA A 113 -26.18 -19.52 8.41
C ALA A 113 -25.72 -18.27 9.19
N GLU A 114 -26.10 -18.18 10.47
CA GLU A 114 -25.69 -17.07 11.35
C GLU A 114 -24.18 -17.09 11.62
N GLN A 115 -23.59 -18.25 11.90
CA GLN A 115 -22.14 -18.38 12.08
C GLN A 115 -21.34 -17.93 10.85
N ARG A 116 -21.88 -18.13 9.65
CA ARG A 116 -21.24 -17.68 8.41
C ARG A 116 -21.28 -16.15 8.29
N LYS A 117 -22.30 -15.47 8.81
CA LYS A 117 -22.33 -13.99 8.87
C LYS A 117 -21.20 -13.42 9.71
N GLU A 118 -20.87 -14.03 10.85
CA GLU A 118 -19.72 -13.62 11.68
C GLU A 118 -18.40 -13.72 10.89
N THR A 119 -18.24 -14.81 10.12
CA THR A 119 -17.05 -15.03 9.29
C THR A 119 -16.96 -14.00 8.16
N ILE A 120 -18.07 -13.71 7.48
CA ILE A 120 -18.14 -12.66 6.44
C ILE A 120 -17.79 -11.28 7.02
N ALA A 121 -18.33 -10.93 8.20
CA ALA A 121 -18.06 -9.65 8.85
C ALA A 121 -16.57 -9.48 9.16
N LEU A 122 -15.91 -10.53 9.66
CA LEU A 122 -14.47 -10.51 9.93
C LEU A 122 -13.65 -10.36 8.63
N LEU A 123 -14.00 -11.12 7.58
CA LEU A 123 -13.31 -11.05 6.29
C LEU A 123 -13.41 -9.65 5.69
N ARG A 124 -14.59 -9.02 5.75
CA ARG A 124 -14.81 -7.63 5.32
C ARG A 124 -13.97 -6.64 6.13
N HIS A 125 -13.97 -6.76 7.46
CA HIS A 125 -13.14 -5.91 8.30
C HIS A 125 -11.64 -6.02 7.97
N SER A 126 -11.17 -7.24 7.73
CA SER A 126 -9.79 -7.50 7.32
C SER A 126 -9.48 -6.89 5.95
N TYR A 127 -10.38 -7.06 4.99
CA TYR A 127 -10.28 -6.48 3.64
C TYR A 127 -10.21 -4.95 3.68
N ASP A 128 -11.07 -4.30 4.46
CA ASP A 128 -11.12 -2.84 4.59
C ASP A 128 -9.84 -2.29 5.23
N THR A 129 -9.36 -2.95 6.29
CA THR A 129 -8.11 -2.59 6.98
C THR A 129 -6.92 -2.67 6.04
N LEU A 130 -6.78 -3.78 5.31
CA LEU A 130 -5.70 -3.98 4.34
C LEU A 130 -5.81 -3.02 3.14
N THR A 131 -7.03 -2.66 2.73
CA THR A 131 -7.27 -1.67 1.66
C THR A 131 -6.81 -0.28 2.09
N ALA A 132 -7.18 0.15 3.30
CA ALA A 132 -6.74 1.43 3.86
C ALA A 132 -5.21 1.50 4.01
N MET A 133 -4.57 0.39 4.42
CA MET A 133 -3.11 0.27 4.45
C MET A 133 -2.50 0.42 3.05
N LYS A 134 -3.04 -0.27 2.04
CA LYS A 134 -2.56 -0.19 0.65
C LYS A 134 -2.59 1.24 0.12
N GLU A 135 -3.69 1.96 0.33
CA GLU A 135 -3.81 3.36 -0.11
C GLU A 135 -2.80 4.28 0.57
N ARG A 136 -2.57 4.06 1.87
CA ARG A 136 -1.56 4.79 2.63
C ARG A 136 -0.16 4.53 2.09
N HIS A 137 0.18 3.26 1.85
CA HIS A 137 1.48 2.85 1.28
C HIS A 137 1.70 3.42 -0.12
N GLU A 138 0.65 3.50 -0.96
CA GLU A 138 0.74 4.14 -2.28
C GLU A 138 1.01 5.65 -2.17
N LYS A 139 0.40 6.35 -1.21
CA LYS A 139 0.70 7.77 -0.94
C LYS A 139 2.14 7.96 -0.48
N ILE A 140 2.62 7.13 0.46
CA ILE A 140 4.01 7.15 0.94
C ILE A 140 4.98 6.90 -0.22
N ARG A 141 4.71 5.89 -1.06
CA ARG A 141 5.54 5.58 -2.22
C ARG A 141 5.66 6.76 -3.19
N LYS A 142 4.55 7.44 -3.51
CA LYS A 142 4.57 8.63 -4.38
C LYS A 142 5.42 9.74 -3.77
N GLN A 143 5.28 9.97 -2.47
CA GLN A 143 6.05 10.99 -1.74
C GLN A 143 7.55 10.67 -1.73
N VAL A 144 7.93 9.43 -1.41
CA VAL A 144 9.32 8.96 -1.42
C VAL A 144 9.93 9.07 -2.81
N LYS A 145 9.21 8.63 -3.84
CA LYS A 145 9.62 8.77 -5.26
C LYS A 145 9.90 10.24 -5.61
N LYS A 146 8.99 11.16 -5.26
CA LYS A 146 9.13 12.58 -5.55
C LYS A 146 10.33 13.18 -4.83
N SER A 147 10.47 12.92 -3.53
CA SER A 147 11.58 13.43 -2.70
C SER A 147 12.95 12.97 -3.21
N MET A 148 13.11 11.68 -3.52
CA MET A 148 14.35 11.15 -4.11
C MET A 148 14.64 11.78 -5.48
N GLN A 149 13.61 11.94 -6.32
CA GLN A 149 13.77 12.52 -7.65
C GLN A 149 14.24 13.98 -7.59
N GLU A 150 13.61 14.80 -6.75
CA GLU A 150 13.98 16.21 -6.56
C GLU A 150 15.40 16.38 -6.02
N SER A 151 15.78 15.55 -5.03
CA SER A 151 17.12 15.58 -4.43
C SER A 151 18.20 15.14 -5.43
N ASN A 152 17.93 14.07 -6.20
CA ASN A 152 18.85 13.59 -7.24
C ASN A 152 18.99 14.58 -8.39
N ASP A 153 17.89 15.14 -8.90
CA ASP A 153 17.93 16.11 -10.00
C ASP A 153 18.71 17.37 -9.60
N ALA A 154 18.50 17.89 -8.38
CA ALA A 154 19.22 19.07 -7.89
C ALA A 154 20.74 18.82 -7.76
N TYR A 155 21.12 17.64 -7.23
CA TYR A 155 22.54 17.26 -7.13
C TYR A 155 23.19 17.10 -8.52
N ILE A 156 22.51 16.42 -9.46
CA ILE A 156 22.99 16.20 -10.83
C ILE A 156 23.11 17.54 -11.57
N GLU A 157 22.12 18.41 -11.49
CA GLU A 157 22.16 19.74 -12.12
C GLU A 157 23.34 20.57 -11.61
N GLN A 158 23.53 20.64 -10.29
CA GLN A 158 24.64 21.38 -9.70
C GLN A 158 26.00 20.80 -10.12
N ARG A 159 26.15 19.47 -10.06
CA ARG A 159 27.40 18.77 -10.36
C ARG A 159 27.80 18.88 -11.83
N TRP A 160 26.85 18.76 -12.74
CA TRP A 160 27.14 18.56 -14.16
C TRP A 160 26.91 19.81 -15.02
N GLN A 161 26.06 20.72 -14.58
CA GLN A 161 25.78 21.95 -15.33
C GLN A 161 26.45 23.16 -14.69
N VAL A 162 26.19 23.40 -13.41
CA VAL A 162 26.58 24.64 -12.73
C VAL A 162 28.08 24.68 -12.45
N VAL A 163 28.60 23.67 -11.75
CA VAL A 163 30.01 23.62 -11.32
C VAL A 163 30.98 23.65 -12.52
N PRO A 164 30.80 22.86 -13.59
CA PRO A 164 31.71 22.91 -14.75
C PRO A 164 31.64 24.23 -15.52
N LYS A 165 30.46 24.87 -15.57
CA LYS A 165 30.32 26.20 -16.20
C LYS A 165 31.11 27.25 -15.43
N LEU A 166 30.92 27.33 -14.12
CA LEU A 166 31.62 28.31 -13.27
C LEU A 166 33.12 28.06 -13.23
N ARG A 167 33.55 26.80 -13.20
CA ARG A 167 34.96 26.42 -13.33
C ARG A 167 35.58 26.95 -14.63
N ARG A 168 34.93 26.72 -15.78
CA ARG A 168 35.41 27.21 -17.09
C ARG A 168 35.49 28.73 -17.13
N THR A 169 34.50 29.42 -16.56
CA THR A 169 34.51 30.89 -16.46
C THR A 169 35.71 31.38 -15.65
N TYR A 170 35.95 30.80 -14.47
CA TYR A 170 37.10 31.12 -13.63
C TYR A 170 38.43 30.87 -14.35
N GLU A 171 38.61 29.68 -14.94
CA GLU A 171 39.84 29.33 -15.69
C GLU A 171 40.06 30.26 -16.89
N LEU A 172 39.01 30.62 -17.62
CA LEU A 172 39.10 31.56 -18.74
C LEU A 172 39.58 32.94 -18.26
N LYS A 173 39.02 33.43 -17.14
CA LYS A 173 39.42 34.71 -16.54
C LYS A 173 40.89 34.72 -16.09
N CYS A 174 41.38 33.62 -15.52
CA CYS A 174 42.79 33.46 -15.20
C CYS A 174 43.69 33.52 -16.44
N ARG A 175 43.32 32.78 -17.51
CA ARG A 175 44.06 32.82 -18.79
C ARG A 175 44.05 34.20 -19.45
N GLU A 176 42.94 34.93 -19.37
CA GLU A 176 42.85 36.32 -19.85
C GLU A 176 43.85 37.24 -19.13
N LEU A 177 44.03 37.09 -17.81
CA LEU A 177 45.02 37.85 -17.04
C LEU A 177 46.46 37.45 -17.39
N GLU A 178 46.74 36.17 -17.55
CA GLU A 178 48.06 35.67 -17.97
C GLU A 178 48.43 36.21 -19.36
N ALA A 179 47.52 36.10 -20.33
CA ALA A 179 47.73 36.65 -21.67
C ALA A 179 47.93 38.18 -21.66
N ALA A 180 47.22 38.91 -20.80
CA ALA A 180 47.38 40.35 -20.65
C ALA A 180 48.73 40.74 -20.02
N LYS A 181 49.26 39.93 -19.11
CA LYS A 181 50.61 40.09 -18.55
C LYS A 181 51.69 39.78 -19.58
N ASP A 182 51.57 38.67 -20.30
CA ASP A 182 52.52 38.28 -21.34
C ASP A 182 52.60 39.31 -22.47
N ALA A 183 51.46 39.89 -22.86
CA ALA A 183 51.39 40.96 -23.84
C ALA A 183 52.09 42.24 -23.35
N TYR A 184 51.93 42.57 -22.05
CA TYR A 184 52.61 43.73 -21.44
C TYR A 184 54.14 43.53 -21.39
N ASP A 185 54.58 42.36 -20.92
CA ASP A 185 56.00 42.01 -20.85
C ASP A 185 56.68 42.04 -22.22
N LYS A 186 56.01 41.55 -23.27
CA LYS A 186 56.51 41.61 -24.66
C LYS A 186 56.55 43.03 -25.22
N ALA A 187 55.61 43.89 -24.83
CA ALA A 187 55.55 45.26 -25.32
C ALA A 187 56.56 46.18 -24.61
N HIS A 188 57.03 45.85 -23.41
CA HIS A 188 57.94 46.67 -22.60
C HIS A 188 59.15 45.86 -22.09
N PRO A 189 60.06 45.43 -22.99
CA PRO A 189 61.24 44.62 -22.61
C PRO A 189 62.27 45.39 -21.77
N ALA A 190 62.24 46.72 -21.76
CA ALA A 190 63.33 47.58 -21.27
C ALA A 190 63.39 47.81 -19.73
N VAL A 191 62.59 47.12 -18.92
CA VAL A 191 62.60 47.29 -17.44
C VAL A 191 63.17 46.05 -16.70
N LYS A 192 63.48 44.95 -17.42
CA LYS A 192 64.00 43.73 -16.77
C LYS A 192 65.50 43.77 -16.41
N ASP A 193 66.28 44.73 -16.91
CA ASP A 193 67.74 44.80 -16.64
C ASP A 193 68.15 45.61 -15.40
N ALA A 194 67.21 46.24 -14.68
CA ALA A 194 67.54 47.12 -13.55
C ALA A 194 67.36 46.53 -12.15
N HIS A 195 66.84 45.30 -11.99
CA HIS A 195 66.42 44.77 -10.68
C HIS A 195 67.19 43.54 -10.18
N ASP A 196 68.35 43.20 -10.76
CA ASP A 196 69.15 42.01 -10.35
C ASP A 196 70.36 42.31 -9.43
N LYS A 197 70.34 43.43 -8.69
CA LYS A 197 71.33 43.68 -7.64
C LYS A 197 70.72 44.40 -6.44
N THR A 198 70.17 43.64 -5.50
CA THR A 198 70.41 43.77 -4.04
C THR A 198 69.48 42.83 -3.27
N HIS A 199 70.03 41.73 -2.76
CA HIS A 199 69.61 41.18 -1.47
C HIS A 199 70.22 42.05 -0.36
N PRO A 200 69.56 42.16 0.81
CA PRO A 200 69.97 41.28 1.89
C PRO A 200 68.82 40.59 2.62
N ALA A 201 69.22 39.51 3.29
CA ALA A 201 68.44 38.63 4.12
C ALA A 201 67.70 39.34 5.26
N ALA A 202 66.46 38.93 5.50
CA ALA A 202 65.82 39.08 6.81
C ALA A 202 64.72 38.01 7.01
N ALA A 203 64.99 37.16 8.01
CA ALA A 203 64.06 36.56 8.96
C ALA A 203 62.82 35.82 8.44
N ALA A 204 62.91 34.48 8.53
CA ALA A 204 61.75 33.61 8.72
C ALA A 204 60.94 34.03 9.97
N PRO A 205 59.60 33.89 9.93
CA PRO A 205 58.99 33.12 11.00
C PRO A 205 57.87 32.20 10.50
N SER A 206 57.95 30.95 10.92
CA SER A 206 56.83 30.04 11.10
C SER A 206 57.29 28.90 12.02
N PRO A 207 56.41 28.14 12.70
CA PRO A 207 54.95 28.28 12.80
C PRO A 207 54.35 27.92 14.20
N PHE A 208 53.03 28.07 14.35
CA PHE A 208 52.11 27.41 15.32
C PHE A 208 52.22 27.68 16.85
N PRO A 209 51.09 28.03 17.51
CA PRO A 209 50.92 27.84 18.95
C PRO A 209 50.36 26.43 19.25
N GLN A 210 51.04 25.69 20.12
CA GLN A 210 50.52 24.46 20.74
C GLN A 210 49.66 24.77 21.98
N PRO A 211 48.68 23.91 22.31
CA PRO A 211 47.87 24.01 23.51
C PRO A 211 48.55 23.36 24.74
N HIS A 212 48.25 23.97 25.87
CA HIS A 212 48.59 23.65 27.25
C HIS A 212 48.08 22.28 27.73
N PRO A 213 48.85 21.54 28.55
CA PRO A 213 48.32 20.50 29.43
C PRO A 213 48.33 20.99 30.89
N SER A 214 47.16 20.96 31.55
CA SER A 214 47.06 21.10 33.00
C SER A 214 46.91 19.71 33.61
N THR A 215 47.88 19.38 34.45
CA THR A 215 47.99 18.18 35.27
C THR A 215 47.38 18.43 36.67
N SER A 216 46.97 17.34 37.30
CA SER A 216 46.85 17.08 38.76
C SER A 216 45.51 17.30 39.46
N GLY A 217 45.08 16.22 40.14
CA GLY A 217 43.88 16.09 40.96
C GLY A 217 43.58 14.62 41.27
N GLU A 218 44.49 13.97 42.02
CA GLU A 218 44.33 12.61 42.57
C GLU A 218 43.12 12.50 43.53
N SER A 219 42.48 11.33 43.56
CA SER A 219 42.41 10.45 44.75
C SER A 219 41.09 9.68 44.90
N GLN A 220 41.23 8.35 45.06
CA GLN A 220 40.46 7.46 45.94
C GLN A 220 38.96 7.22 45.55
N SER A 221 38.34 6.05 45.69
CA SER A 221 38.60 4.80 46.41
C SER A 221 37.71 3.68 45.85
N SER A 222 38.08 2.47 46.22
CA SER A 222 37.44 1.14 46.13
C SER A 222 35.95 1.00 46.50
N HIS A 223 35.45 -0.23 46.24
CA HIS A 223 34.24 -0.96 46.73
C HIS A 223 33.23 -1.28 45.59
N SER A 224 33.19 -2.49 45.01
CA SER A 224 32.75 -3.81 45.50
C SER A 224 31.23 -4.04 45.50
N SER A 225 30.83 -5.00 44.64
CA SER A 225 29.82 -6.06 44.90
C SER A 225 28.30 -5.79 44.80
N HIS A 226 27.61 -6.88 44.40
CA HIS A 226 26.16 -7.20 44.40
C HIS A 226 25.41 -6.84 43.11
N SER A 227 24.98 -7.78 42.23
CA SER A 227 24.17 -9.01 42.35
C SER A 227 22.66 -8.77 42.54
N SER A 228 21.87 -9.47 41.70
CA SER A 228 20.43 -9.81 41.80
C SER A 228 19.43 -8.66 41.64
N SER A 229 18.17 -8.83 41.19
CA SER A 229 17.41 -9.85 40.44
C SER A 229 15.96 -9.33 40.39
N HIS A 230 15.20 -9.64 39.33
CA HIS A 230 13.72 -9.55 39.26
C HIS A 230 13.13 -8.13 39.47
N HIS A 231 11.94 -7.73 39.01
CA HIS A 231 10.71 -8.41 38.65
C HIS A 231 9.89 -7.49 37.72
N ALA A 232 8.96 -8.08 36.99
CA ALA A 232 8.02 -7.41 36.10
C ALA A 232 7.08 -6.43 36.83
N GLN A 233 6.58 -5.40 36.14
CA GLN A 233 5.15 -5.10 36.04
C GLN A 233 4.88 -3.84 35.17
N HIS A 234 3.86 -4.00 34.30
CA HIS A 234 2.83 -3.04 33.89
C HIS A 234 3.19 -1.55 33.78
N SER A 235 3.04 -1.01 32.56
CA SER A 235 2.16 0.16 32.35
C SER A 235 1.85 0.34 30.86
N SER A 236 0.56 0.24 30.55
CA SER A 236 -0.09 0.81 29.39
C SER A 236 0.13 2.32 29.38
N VAL A 237 0.59 2.88 28.27
CA VAL A 237 0.55 4.32 28.03
C VAL A 237 0.10 4.57 26.60
N ASP A 238 -0.97 5.37 26.51
CA ASP A 238 -1.61 5.94 25.34
C ASP A 238 -0.68 6.30 24.18
N GLU A 239 -0.89 5.65 23.04
CA GLU A 239 -0.33 6.04 21.74
C GLU A 239 -1.21 7.14 21.11
N LYS A 240 -1.23 8.32 21.74
CA LYS A 240 -1.76 9.56 21.16
C LYS A 240 -0.85 10.71 21.56
N ASN A 241 0.18 10.96 20.75
CA ASN A 241 0.73 12.29 20.45
C ASN A 241 2.10 12.14 19.75
N LEU A 242 2.09 12.09 18.42
CA LEU A 242 3.25 12.51 17.65
C LEU A 242 3.14 14.02 17.42
N PRO A 243 4.21 14.80 17.68
CA PRO A 243 4.18 16.25 17.50
C PRO A 243 4.12 16.61 16.01
N PRO A 244 3.43 17.71 15.64
CA PRO A 244 3.44 18.21 14.27
C PRO A 244 4.83 18.74 13.92
N LEU A 245 5.37 18.29 12.78
CA LEU A 245 6.61 18.79 12.21
C LEU A 245 6.51 20.32 11.97
N PRO A 246 7.57 21.09 12.28
CA PRO A 246 7.59 22.51 11.99
C PRO A 246 7.67 22.75 10.47
N SER A 247 6.64 23.38 9.93
CA SER A 247 6.66 24.03 8.62
C SER A 247 7.74 25.11 8.61
N SER A 248 8.88 24.77 8.01
CA SER A 248 9.92 25.74 7.64
C SER A 248 9.44 26.54 6.44
N THR A 249 8.77 27.65 6.72
CA THR A 249 8.52 28.74 5.77
C THR A 249 9.79 29.57 5.67
N MET A 250 10.55 29.39 4.59
CA MET A 250 11.61 30.35 4.22
C MET A 250 11.01 31.46 3.34
N PRO A 251 11.38 32.73 3.57
CA PRO A 251 10.86 33.87 2.85
C PRO A 251 11.44 33.94 1.43
N ASN A 252 10.52 34.17 0.50
CA ASN A 252 10.75 34.36 -0.93
C ASN A 252 11.29 35.77 -1.19
N PRO A 253 12.47 35.98 -1.80
CA PRO A 253 12.87 37.29 -2.25
C PRO A 253 12.19 37.63 -3.59
N ALA A 254 11.53 38.79 -3.57
CA ALA A 254 10.85 39.40 -4.70
C ALA A 254 11.72 39.49 -5.96
N SER A 255 11.13 39.12 -7.09
CA SER A 255 11.67 39.43 -8.43
C SER A 255 11.42 40.90 -8.77
N PRO A 256 12.40 41.64 -9.31
CA PRO A 256 12.11 42.89 -10.00
C PRO A 256 11.74 42.65 -11.47
N MET A 257 10.83 43.50 -11.92
CA MET A 257 10.19 43.61 -13.22
C MET A 257 11.14 43.57 -14.43
N VAL A 258 10.70 42.87 -15.47
CA VAL A 258 11.23 42.96 -16.83
C VAL A 258 10.41 44.01 -17.60
N PRO A 259 11.01 45.00 -18.28
CA PRO A 259 10.28 45.83 -19.24
C PRO A 259 10.12 45.09 -20.57
N SER A 260 8.88 45.04 -21.06
CA SER A 260 8.59 44.77 -22.47
C SER A 260 9.17 45.88 -23.34
N ALA A 261 9.97 45.52 -24.32
CA ALA A 261 10.36 46.40 -25.43
C ALA A 261 9.97 45.71 -26.75
N GLN A 262 9.34 46.50 -27.59
CA GLN A 262 8.62 46.13 -28.80
C GLN A 262 9.60 45.65 -29.90
N PHE A 263 9.11 44.70 -30.69
CA PHE A 263 9.80 44.14 -31.84
C PHE A 263 9.58 45.08 -33.04
N GLU A 264 10.57 45.91 -33.33
CA GLU A 264 10.59 46.75 -34.53
C GLU A 264 11.36 46.04 -35.64
N VAL A 265 10.66 45.77 -36.73
CA VAL A 265 11.13 45.13 -37.96
C VAL A 265 11.98 46.14 -38.73
N LEU A 266 13.27 45.85 -38.93
CA LEU A 266 14.11 46.57 -39.87
C LEU A 266 14.85 45.61 -40.81
N SER A 267 14.78 46.00 -42.08
CA SER A 267 15.18 45.30 -43.30
C SER A 267 16.67 44.94 -43.38
N PRO A 268 17.03 43.93 -44.21
CA PRO A 268 18.40 43.54 -44.45
C PRO A 268 18.94 44.27 -45.68
N ASP A 269 19.58 45.43 -45.50
CA ASP A 269 20.47 45.93 -46.56
C ASP A 269 21.58 46.82 -45.99
N GLY A 270 22.84 46.47 -46.28
CA GLY A 270 23.99 47.13 -45.68
C GLY A 270 25.30 46.33 -45.76
N THR A 271 25.86 46.26 -46.97
CA THR A 271 27.26 46.04 -47.36
C THR A 271 28.27 45.67 -46.24
N LYS A 272 28.82 44.45 -46.33
CA LYS A 272 29.85 43.88 -45.42
C LYS A 272 31.21 44.60 -45.44
N GLU A 273 31.40 45.56 -46.34
CA GLU A 273 32.69 46.21 -46.61
C GLU A 273 33.01 47.33 -45.60
N LYS A 274 32.01 48.11 -45.17
CA LYS A 274 32.21 49.23 -44.22
C LYS A 274 32.44 48.82 -42.76
N ARG A 275 32.37 47.52 -42.44
CA ARG A 275 32.61 46.98 -41.09
C ARG A 275 34.07 46.55 -40.89
N ILE A 276 34.74 46.16 -41.98
CA ILE A 276 36.15 45.76 -41.97
C ILE A 276 37.04 47.00 -41.83
N ASP A 277 36.74 48.10 -42.53
CA ASP A 277 37.49 49.36 -42.41
C ASP A 277 37.40 50.00 -41.01
N ARG A 278 36.25 49.87 -40.33
CA ARG A 278 36.08 50.33 -38.94
C ARG A 278 36.83 49.45 -37.93
N PHE A 279 37.15 48.21 -38.29
CA PHE A 279 37.95 47.31 -37.47
C PHE A 279 39.44 47.54 -37.72
N ILE A 280 39.86 47.69 -38.97
CA ILE A 280 41.26 47.95 -39.35
C ILE A 280 41.73 49.32 -38.83
N ASN A 281 40.92 50.39 -38.93
CA ASN A 281 41.30 51.70 -38.36
C ASN A 281 41.35 51.72 -36.82
N LYS A 282 40.66 50.82 -36.12
CA LYS A 282 40.70 50.70 -34.65
C LYS A 282 41.86 49.82 -34.16
N VAL A 283 42.33 48.91 -35.01
CA VAL A 283 43.52 48.07 -34.76
C VAL A 283 44.80 48.85 -35.08
N ALA A 284 44.83 49.63 -36.17
CA ALA A 284 46.01 50.41 -36.56
C ALA A 284 46.33 51.59 -35.62
N THR A 285 45.34 52.17 -34.93
CA THR A 285 45.55 53.25 -33.94
C THR A 285 45.82 52.78 -32.51
N SER A 286 45.77 51.46 -32.22
CA SER A 286 46.01 50.92 -30.86
C SER A 286 47.45 50.45 -30.60
N PHE A 287 48.35 50.53 -31.59
CA PHE A 287 49.77 50.19 -31.43
C PHE A 287 50.65 51.39 -31.04
N GLY A 288 50.08 52.58 -30.88
CA GLY A 288 50.77 53.73 -30.29
C GLY A 288 50.84 53.59 -28.78
N THR A 289 52.06 53.44 -28.23
CA THR A 289 52.45 53.59 -26.82
C THR A 289 51.34 53.26 -25.83
N VAL A 290 51.24 51.98 -25.44
CA VAL A 290 50.30 51.53 -24.39
C VAL A 290 50.58 52.32 -23.12
N ASP A 291 49.69 53.25 -22.79
CA ASP A 291 49.77 54.04 -21.57
C ASP A 291 49.76 53.08 -20.36
N PRO A 292 50.84 53.02 -19.57
CA PRO A 292 50.98 52.09 -18.45
C PRO A 292 49.87 52.26 -17.42
N VAL A 293 49.29 53.47 -17.29
CA VAL A 293 48.18 53.74 -16.38
C VAL A 293 46.90 53.02 -16.85
N LYS A 294 46.61 53.06 -18.16
CA LYS A 294 45.43 52.37 -18.73
C LYS A 294 45.55 50.86 -18.65
N GLN A 295 46.76 50.32 -18.82
CA GLN A 295 47.00 48.88 -18.66
C GLN A 295 46.86 48.45 -17.20
N ASN A 296 47.34 49.26 -16.26
CA ASN A 296 47.18 48.99 -14.83
C ASN A 296 45.70 48.95 -14.41
N VAL A 297 44.87 49.87 -14.93
CA VAL A 297 43.42 49.86 -14.67
C VAL A 297 42.74 48.61 -15.25
N LYS A 298 43.11 48.19 -16.47
CA LYS A 298 42.61 46.94 -17.06
C LYS A 298 43.01 45.72 -16.23
N ASN A 299 44.26 45.64 -15.81
CA ASN A 299 44.77 44.57 -14.97
C ASN A 299 44.04 44.51 -13.61
N ALA A 300 43.79 45.67 -12.98
CA ALA A 300 43.01 45.74 -11.75
C ALA A 300 41.57 45.24 -11.94
N LYS A 301 40.94 45.61 -13.07
CA LYS A 301 39.60 45.12 -13.42
C LYS A 301 39.57 43.60 -13.64
N THR A 302 40.49 43.04 -14.42
CA THR A 302 40.55 41.59 -14.65
C THR A 302 40.84 40.83 -13.35
N LYS A 303 41.70 41.34 -12.47
CA LYS A 303 41.93 40.76 -11.14
C LYS A 303 40.66 40.72 -10.30
N LYS A 304 39.84 41.78 -10.35
CA LYS A 304 38.53 41.80 -9.67
C LYS A 304 37.58 40.75 -10.27
N GLU A 305 37.46 40.68 -11.59
CA GLU A 305 36.62 39.69 -12.26
C GLU A 305 37.04 38.24 -11.95
N ILE A 306 38.35 37.98 -11.80
CA ILE A 306 38.86 36.68 -11.34
C ILE A 306 38.43 36.40 -9.90
N ALA A 307 38.56 37.37 -9.00
CA ALA A 307 38.15 37.20 -7.59
C ALA A 307 36.65 36.93 -7.47
N ASP A 308 35.83 37.63 -8.25
CA ASP A 308 34.37 37.42 -8.31
C ASP A 308 34.04 36.01 -8.87
N ALA A 309 34.71 35.59 -9.95
CA ALA A 309 34.53 34.26 -10.53
C ALA A 309 35.01 33.12 -9.60
N ASP A 310 36.11 33.31 -8.87
CA ASP A 310 36.59 32.37 -7.85
C ASP A 310 35.59 32.24 -6.71
N ALA A 311 35.07 33.37 -6.22
CA ALA A 311 34.07 33.40 -5.16
C ALA A 311 32.79 32.65 -5.56
N GLU A 312 32.28 32.89 -6.77
CA GLU A 312 31.12 32.16 -7.32
C GLU A 312 31.40 30.66 -7.47
N TYR A 313 32.58 30.29 -7.98
CA TYR A 313 32.97 28.89 -8.14
C TYR A 313 33.06 28.17 -6.79
N ARG A 314 33.72 28.77 -5.79
CA ARG A 314 33.79 28.23 -4.41
C ARG A 314 32.41 28.06 -3.80
N LYS A 315 31.54 29.05 -3.96
CA LYS A 315 30.14 28.97 -3.49
C LYS A 315 29.39 27.81 -4.16
N ALA A 316 29.61 27.58 -5.45
CA ALA A 316 29.00 26.48 -6.16
C ALA A 316 29.51 25.10 -5.70
N ILE A 317 30.81 24.99 -5.33
CA ILE A 317 31.39 23.78 -4.73
C ILE A 317 30.79 23.51 -3.34
N GLN A 318 30.68 24.54 -2.49
CA GLN A 318 30.03 24.41 -1.18
C GLN A 318 28.56 23.95 -1.33
N GLN A 319 27.83 24.56 -2.26
CA GLN A 319 26.45 24.16 -2.55
C GLN A 319 26.35 22.72 -3.07
N LEU A 320 27.31 22.27 -3.88
CA LEU A 320 27.37 20.88 -4.35
C LEU A 320 27.53 19.91 -3.18
N GLU A 321 28.37 20.22 -2.20
CA GLU A 321 28.57 19.37 -1.02
C GLU A 321 27.32 19.31 -0.14
N ILE A 322 26.63 20.44 0.06
CA ILE A 322 25.34 20.49 0.76
C ILE A 322 24.31 19.58 0.06
N LEU A 323 24.23 19.66 -1.27
CA LEU A 323 23.32 18.82 -2.06
C LEU A 323 23.70 17.34 -2.01
N ARG A 324 25.00 17.00 -1.99
CA ARG A 324 25.47 15.62 -1.81
C ARG A 324 24.99 15.04 -0.49
N ILE A 325 25.20 15.76 0.62
CA ILE A 325 24.76 15.34 1.95
C ILE A 325 23.24 15.21 1.99
N LYS A 326 22.50 16.20 1.47
CA LYS A 326 21.02 16.16 1.38
C LYS A 326 20.53 14.94 0.59
N GLN A 327 21.20 14.61 -0.51
CA GLN A 327 20.87 13.47 -1.36
C GLN A 327 21.10 12.15 -0.63
N MET A 328 22.24 11.99 0.03
CA MET A 328 22.54 10.82 0.87
C MET A 328 21.50 10.64 2.00
N MET A 329 21.19 11.70 2.76
CA MET A 329 20.18 11.66 3.82
C MET A 329 18.76 11.36 3.29
N THR A 330 18.44 11.82 2.08
CA THR A 330 17.15 11.54 1.44
C THR A 330 17.04 10.06 1.08
N MET A 331 18.13 9.47 0.57
CA MET A 331 18.18 8.04 0.24
C MET A 331 18.11 7.16 1.50
N GLU A 332 18.83 7.51 2.56
CA GLU A 332 18.76 6.82 3.84
C GLU A 332 17.35 6.85 4.44
N ARG A 333 16.71 8.02 4.47
CA ARG A 333 15.32 8.16 4.93
C ARG A 333 14.34 7.37 4.06
N ALA A 334 14.57 7.29 2.75
CA ALA A 334 13.77 6.46 1.85
C ALA A 334 13.91 4.97 2.18
N GLY A 335 15.11 4.51 2.53
CA GLY A 335 15.37 3.15 3.04
C GLY A 335 14.61 2.86 4.34
N GLN A 336 14.73 3.73 5.35
CA GLN A 336 14.00 3.58 6.61
C GLN A 336 12.47 3.57 6.42
N THR A 337 11.98 4.39 5.49
CA THR A 337 10.55 4.40 5.14
C THR A 337 10.13 3.09 4.48
N LEU A 338 10.98 2.52 3.63
CA LEU A 338 10.74 1.19 3.04
C LEU A 338 10.66 0.11 4.12
N ASP A 339 11.61 0.08 5.06
CA ASP A 339 11.62 -0.89 6.16
C ASP A 339 10.35 -0.80 7.01
N THR A 340 9.92 0.43 7.31
CA THR A 340 8.67 0.70 8.04
C THR A 340 7.45 0.17 7.28
N VAL A 341 7.35 0.47 5.98
CA VAL A 341 6.24 0.00 5.12
C VAL A 341 6.20 -1.52 5.04
N LEU A 342 7.35 -2.19 4.89
CA LEU A 342 7.43 -3.64 4.82
C LEU A 342 7.07 -4.29 6.16
N THR A 343 7.55 -3.75 7.27
CA THR A 343 7.25 -4.23 8.63
C THR A 343 5.77 -4.06 8.95
N GLU A 344 5.20 -2.89 8.66
CA GLU A 344 3.78 -2.63 8.88
C GLU A 344 2.91 -3.59 8.06
N LYS A 345 3.25 -3.78 6.77
CA LYS A 345 2.54 -4.74 5.91
C LYS A 345 2.58 -6.15 6.50
N ALA A 346 3.76 -6.63 6.90
CA ALA A 346 3.93 -7.97 7.44
C ALA A 346 3.08 -8.16 8.70
N THR A 347 3.13 -7.19 9.62
CA THR A 347 2.38 -7.22 10.89
C THR A 347 0.87 -7.20 10.67
N GLN A 348 0.35 -6.28 9.84
CA GLN A 348 -1.10 -6.20 9.59
C GLN A 348 -1.62 -7.39 8.79
N THR A 349 -0.86 -7.88 7.80
CA THR A 349 -1.22 -9.07 7.04
C THR A 349 -1.26 -10.29 7.94
N LYS A 350 -0.25 -10.46 8.82
CA LYS A 350 -0.21 -11.54 9.80
C LYS A 350 -1.44 -11.49 10.71
N ALA A 351 -1.75 -10.33 11.29
CA ALA A 351 -2.91 -10.16 12.15
C ALA A 351 -4.24 -10.52 11.44
N ALA A 352 -4.41 -10.08 10.19
CA ALA A 352 -5.59 -10.41 9.39
C ALA A 352 -5.71 -11.91 9.09
N LEU A 353 -4.59 -12.58 8.77
CA LEU A 353 -4.56 -14.02 8.52
C LEU A 353 -4.79 -14.84 9.80
N GLU A 354 -4.19 -14.46 10.92
CA GLU A 354 -4.39 -15.10 12.23
C GLU A 354 -5.84 -14.98 12.69
N ALA A 355 -6.44 -13.79 12.53
CA ALA A 355 -7.85 -13.56 12.85
C ALA A 355 -8.76 -14.47 11.99
N TYR A 356 -8.48 -14.56 10.69
CA TYR A 356 -9.23 -15.42 9.78
C TYR A 356 -9.12 -16.91 10.17
N VAL A 357 -7.91 -17.44 10.32
CA VAL A 357 -7.68 -18.85 10.68
C VAL A 357 -8.30 -19.18 12.04
N THR A 358 -8.18 -18.29 13.02
CA THR A 358 -8.77 -18.49 14.35
C THR A 358 -10.29 -18.55 14.28
N THR A 359 -10.91 -17.68 13.48
CA THR A 359 -12.36 -17.65 13.30
C THR A 359 -12.86 -18.87 12.53
N GLU A 360 -12.15 -19.30 11.48
CA GLU A 360 -12.52 -20.52 10.74
C GLU A 360 -12.41 -21.76 11.65
N LYS A 361 -11.36 -21.85 12.48
CA LYS A 361 -11.23 -22.91 13.48
C LYS A 361 -12.39 -22.91 14.47
N LYS A 362 -12.78 -21.73 14.99
CA LYS A 362 -13.95 -21.58 15.87
C LYS A 362 -15.23 -22.02 15.16
N SER A 363 -15.42 -21.61 13.91
CA SER A 363 -16.58 -21.97 13.08
C SER A 363 -16.66 -23.48 12.84
N ALA A 364 -15.52 -24.13 12.56
CA ALA A 364 -15.46 -25.57 12.36
C ALA A 364 -15.85 -26.35 13.63
N LEU A 365 -15.36 -25.93 14.81
CA LEU A 365 -15.76 -26.52 16.09
C LEU A 365 -17.25 -26.32 16.35
N ALA A 366 -17.76 -25.10 16.14
CA ALA A 366 -19.18 -24.82 16.36
C ALA A 366 -20.08 -25.58 15.37
N THR A 367 -19.63 -25.77 14.13
CA THR A 367 -20.33 -26.63 13.15
C THR A 367 -20.37 -28.07 13.63
N LYS A 368 -19.24 -28.60 14.13
CA LYS A 368 -19.17 -29.94 14.71
C LYS A 368 -20.19 -30.11 15.85
N ASP A 369 -20.21 -29.18 16.80
CA ASP A 369 -21.13 -29.23 17.95
C ASP A 369 -22.61 -29.18 17.49
N ILE A 370 -22.93 -28.41 16.46
CA ILE A 370 -24.29 -28.37 15.88
C ILE A 370 -24.66 -29.71 15.25
N MET A 371 -23.72 -30.37 14.56
CA MET A 371 -23.95 -31.70 13.95
C MET A 371 -24.11 -32.79 15.02
N GLU A 372 -23.29 -32.77 16.08
CA GLU A 372 -23.41 -33.73 17.20
C GLU A 372 -24.75 -33.57 17.93
N ASN A 373 -25.18 -32.33 18.17
CA ASN A 373 -26.51 -32.06 18.72
C ASN A 373 -27.60 -32.62 17.81
N MET A 374 -27.54 -32.37 16.49
CA MET A 374 -28.52 -32.89 15.55
C MET A 374 -28.59 -34.42 15.55
N ALA A 375 -27.43 -35.10 15.58
CA ALA A 375 -27.37 -36.55 15.62
C ALA A 375 -28.14 -37.12 16.82
N THR A 376 -28.04 -36.45 17.97
CA THR A 376 -28.78 -36.83 19.18
C THR A 376 -30.30 -36.82 18.98
N TYR A 377 -30.84 -35.86 18.23
CA TYR A 377 -32.29 -35.81 17.95
C TYR A 377 -32.71 -36.89 16.96
N VAL A 378 -31.87 -37.18 15.97
CA VAL A 378 -32.11 -38.27 15.01
C VAL A 378 -32.12 -39.62 15.73
N ASP A 379 -31.20 -39.84 16.66
CA ASP A 379 -31.14 -41.05 17.48
C ASP A 379 -32.33 -41.17 18.44
N CYS A 380 -32.99 -40.06 18.79
CA CYS A 380 -34.19 -40.03 19.63
C CYS A 380 -35.50 -40.34 18.87
N ILE A 381 -35.47 -40.51 17.55
CA ILE A 381 -36.68 -40.84 16.77
C ILE A 381 -37.17 -42.24 17.16
N LYS A 382 -38.41 -42.33 17.61
CA LYS A 382 -39.02 -43.57 18.13
C LYS A 382 -40.36 -43.83 17.43
N PRO A 383 -40.36 -44.63 16.34
CA PRO A 383 -41.56 -44.89 15.55
C PRO A 383 -42.73 -45.44 16.36
N ASP A 384 -42.46 -46.33 17.34
CA ASP A 384 -43.51 -46.92 18.17
C ASP A 384 -44.23 -45.90 19.04
N ILE A 385 -43.50 -44.89 19.55
CA ILE A 385 -44.08 -43.80 20.34
C ILE A 385 -44.94 -42.92 19.45
N ASP A 386 -44.43 -42.55 18.27
CA ASP A 386 -45.15 -41.71 17.31
C ASP A 386 -46.46 -42.39 16.85
N VAL A 387 -46.43 -43.71 16.60
CA VAL A 387 -47.62 -44.50 16.21
C VAL A 387 -48.62 -44.61 17.36
N GLU A 388 -48.17 -44.81 18.60
CA GLU A 388 -49.08 -44.88 19.75
C GLU A 388 -49.71 -43.51 20.04
N GLN A 389 -48.93 -42.43 19.96
CA GLN A 389 -49.44 -41.06 20.07
C GLN A 389 -50.51 -40.79 19.01
N TRP A 390 -50.26 -41.20 17.77
CA TRP A 390 -51.27 -41.14 16.70
C TRP A 390 -52.53 -41.96 17.02
N ARG A 391 -52.37 -43.19 17.52
CA ARG A 391 -53.50 -44.06 17.89
C ARG A 391 -54.34 -43.46 19.01
N VAL A 392 -53.71 -42.82 19.99
CA VAL A 392 -54.39 -42.14 21.10
C VAL A 392 -55.23 -40.97 20.59
N GLU A 393 -54.67 -40.11 19.73
CA GLU A 393 -55.43 -38.99 19.15
C GLU A 393 -56.55 -39.47 18.23
N PHE A 394 -56.28 -40.44 17.35
CA PHE A 394 -57.29 -40.99 16.45
C PHE A 394 -58.46 -41.65 17.20
N LYS A 395 -58.21 -42.24 18.37
CA LYS A 395 -59.28 -42.76 19.24
C LYS A 395 -60.19 -41.66 19.77
N LYS A 396 -59.70 -40.42 19.97
CA LYS A 396 -60.54 -39.30 20.45
C LYS A 396 -61.60 -38.90 19.42
N GLU A 397 -61.26 -38.95 18.13
CA GLU A 397 -62.22 -38.71 17.05
C GLU A 397 -63.22 -39.85 16.84
N ALA A 398 -63.13 -40.91 17.66
CA ALA A 398 -64.03 -42.06 17.74
C ALA A 398 -64.66 -42.41 16.39
N PHE A 399 -63.94 -43.19 15.57
CA PHE A 399 -64.50 -43.75 14.34
C PHE A 399 -65.85 -44.40 14.63
N GLN A 400 -66.93 -43.71 14.26
CA GLN A 400 -68.26 -44.25 14.38
C GLN A 400 -68.40 -45.26 13.26
N LYS A 401 -68.21 -46.54 13.61
CA LYS A 401 -68.46 -47.62 12.68
C LYS A 401 -69.87 -47.44 12.13
N PRO A 402 -70.04 -47.26 10.80
CA PRO A 402 -71.35 -47.01 10.23
C PRO A 402 -72.31 -48.09 10.68
N ASN A 403 -73.50 -47.67 11.13
CA ASN A 403 -74.53 -48.62 11.49
C ASN A 403 -74.80 -49.52 10.27
N PRO A 404 -74.91 -50.84 10.46
CA PRO A 404 -75.21 -51.75 9.37
C PRO A 404 -76.52 -51.32 8.70
N VAL A 405 -76.51 -51.19 7.37
CA VAL A 405 -77.74 -50.96 6.61
C VAL A 405 -78.46 -52.30 6.51
N ASN A 406 -79.58 -52.43 7.22
CA ASN A 406 -80.39 -53.63 7.16
C ASN A 406 -81.23 -53.61 5.88
N TYR A 407 -81.35 -54.77 5.24
CA TYR A 407 -82.24 -54.92 4.09
C TYR A 407 -83.68 -54.91 4.59
N VAL A 408 -84.45 -53.90 4.18
CA VAL A 408 -85.88 -53.81 4.49
C VAL A 408 -86.65 -54.30 3.28
N ASN A 409 -87.26 -55.47 3.40
CA ASN A 409 -88.17 -55.99 2.39
C ASN A 409 -89.55 -55.36 2.60
N PHE A 410 -90.15 -54.84 1.53
CA PHE A 410 -91.44 -54.13 1.59
C PHE A 410 -92.59 -54.97 2.17
N TYR A 411 -92.58 -56.29 1.97
CA TYR A 411 -93.66 -57.19 2.40
C TYR A 411 -93.32 -58.01 3.66
N ALA A 412 -92.04 -58.25 3.93
CA ALA A 412 -91.57 -59.10 5.04
C ALA A 412 -90.91 -58.31 6.19
N GLY A 413 -90.72 -57.00 6.04
CA GLY A 413 -90.08 -56.14 7.04
C GLY A 413 -88.55 -56.16 7.00
N GLU A 414 -87.93 -55.70 8.08
CA GLU A 414 -86.47 -55.60 8.23
C GLU A 414 -85.85 -56.99 8.41
N SER A 415 -85.14 -57.50 7.40
CA SER A 415 -84.39 -58.76 7.50
C SER A 415 -82.98 -58.48 8.03
N LYS A 416 -82.69 -59.01 9.22
CA LYS A 416 -81.45 -58.72 9.96
C LYS A 416 -80.26 -59.61 9.58
N ASP A 417 -80.46 -60.72 8.85
CA ASP A 417 -79.49 -61.83 8.90
C ASP A 417 -79.03 -62.44 7.56
N ASP A 418 -79.85 -62.48 6.51
CA ASP A 418 -79.55 -63.38 5.39
C ASP A 418 -78.52 -62.84 4.38
N LEU A 419 -78.55 -61.53 4.05
CA LEU A 419 -77.56 -60.92 3.15
C LEU A 419 -76.17 -60.75 3.81
N ARG A 420 -76.14 -60.65 5.13
CA ARG A 420 -74.92 -60.36 5.89
C ARG A 420 -73.98 -61.56 5.98
N ARG A 421 -74.54 -62.78 6.09
CA ARG A 421 -73.76 -64.03 6.12
C ARG A 421 -73.08 -64.32 4.79
N HIS A 422 -73.66 -63.88 3.67
CA HIS A 422 -73.06 -64.05 2.33
C HIS A 422 -71.86 -63.11 2.11
N ALA A 423 -71.98 -61.84 2.52
CA ALA A 423 -70.88 -60.88 2.40
C ALA A 423 -69.67 -61.25 3.30
N VAL A 424 -69.90 -61.69 4.53
CA VAL A 424 -68.80 -62.09 5.44
C VAL A 424 -68.04 -63.32 4.91
N ARG A 425 -68.72 -64.27 4.26
CA ARG A 425 -68.06 -65.42 3.61
C ARG A 425 -67.13 -65.02 2.46
N LEU A 426 -67.42 -63.93 1.74
CA LEU A 426 -66.56 -63.46 0.65
C LEU A 426 -65.26 -62.81 1.14
N PHE A 427 -65.25 -62.22 2.33
CA PHE A 427 -64.04 -61.62 2.92
C PHE A 427 -63.26 -62.55 3.83
N ALA A 428 -63.87 -63.65 4.29
CA ALA A 428 -63.21 -64.66 5.11
C ALA A 428 -62.47 -65.73 4.28
N ASP A 429 -62.54 -65.67 2.95
CA ASP A 429 -61.84 -66.60 2.07
C ASP A 429 -60.41 -66.08 1.77
N PRO A 430 -59.35 -66.67 2.38
CA PRO A 430 -57.97 -66.23 2.17
C PRO A 430 -57.48 -66.45 0.73
N SER A 431 -58.21 -67.19 -0.11
CA SER A 431 -57.85 -67.40 -1.53
C SER A 431 -58.17 -66.21 -2.43
N ALA A 432 -58.98 -65.25 -1.98
CA ALA A 432 -59.34 -64.05 -2.74
C ALA A 432 -58.34 -62.88 -2.59
N HIS A 433 -57.35 -62.99 -1.71
CA HIS A 433 -56.25 -62.04 -1.63
C HIS A 433 -55.11 -62.47 -2.54
N GLY A 434 -55.10 -61.93 -3.77
CA GLY A 434 -53.93 -61.96 -4.64
C GLY A 434 -52.67 -61.43 -3.91
N PRO A 435 -51.47 -61.80 -4.39
CA PRO A 435 -50.22 -61.67 -3.65
C PRO A 435 -50.02 -60.26 -3.12
N THR A 436 -50.00 -60.16 -1.79
CA THR A 436 -49.73 -58.96 -1.03
C THR A 436 -48.41 -58.34 -1.46
N TYR A 437 -48.50 -57.15 -2.06
CA TYR A 437 -47.39 -56.24 -2.29
C TYR A 437 -46.91 -55.68 -0.94
N CYS A 438 -46.20 -56.49 -0.16
CA CYS A 438 -45.32 -56.02 0.91
C CYS A 438 -43.91 -56.49 0.59
N ARG A 439 -43.32 -55.85 -0.43
CA ARG A 439 -41.89 -55.97 -0.70
C ARG A 439 -41.18 -55.11 0.34
N THR A 440 -40.74 -55.74 1.41
CA THR A 440 -39.78 -55.20 2.37
C THR A 440 -38.55 -54.76 1.58
N VAL A 441 -38.38 -53.46 1.37
CA VAL A 441 -37.17 -52.91 0.79
C VAL A 441 -36.09 -53.01 1.86
N HIS A 442 -35.31 -54.09 1.82
CA HIS A 442 -34.05 -54.17 2.54
C HIS A 442 -33.07 -53.15 1.95
N CYS A 443 -33.03 -51.96 2.52
CA CYS A 443 -31.90 -51.05 2.37
C CYS A 443 -30.66 -51.68 3.03
N ARG A 444 -29.87 -52.43 2.25
CA ARG A 444 -28.49 -52.77 2.61
C ARG A 444 -27.66 -51.49 2.65
N ARG A 445 -27.36 -51.03 3.85
CA ARG A 445 -26.38 -49.97 4.13
C ARG A 445 -24.98 -50.53 3.85
N ALA A 446 -24.43 -50.23 2.68
CA ALA A 446 -23.02 -50.46 2.39
C ALA A 446 -22.19 -49.38 3.12
N GLY A 447 -21.34 -49.80 4.06
CA GLY A 447 -20.40 -48.90 4.74
C GLY A 447 -19.23 -48.50 3.82
N PRO A 448 -18.60 -47.34 4.04
CA PRO A 448 -17.48 -46.90 3.23
C PRO A 448 -16.20 -47.66 3.62
N ARG A 449 -15.57 -48.28 2.62
CA ARG A 449 -14.17 -48.70 2.70
C ARG A 449 -13.30 -47.46 2.78
N ARG A 450 -12.50 -47.38 3.84
CA ARG A 450 -11.40 -46.41 3.98
C ARG A 450 -10.32 -46.68 2.93
N SER A 451 -9.77 -45.62 2.38
CA SER A 451 -8.43 -45.55 1.77
C SER A 451 -7.76 -44.30 2.31
#